data_AF-A0A2M9N3R2-F1
#
_entry.id   AF-A0A2M9N3R2-F1
#
_cell.length_a   1.000
_cell.length_b   1.000
_cell.length_c   1.000
_cell.angle_alpha   90.00
_cell.angle_beta   90.00
_cell.angle_gamma   90.00
#
_symmetry.space_group_name_H-M   'P 1'
#
loop_
_entity.id
_entity.type
_entity.pdbx_description
1 polymer ?
#
loop_
_entity_poly.entity_id
_entity_poly.type
_entity_poly.pdbx_seq_one_letter_code
_entity_poly.pdbx_strand_id
1 'polypeptide(L)' 'MWNMVLSYLPDWKVFMQGFIAFMIPYMISRLFKWIHNSKED' A
#
# COMPACT_ATOMS: atom_id res chain seq x y z
N MET A 1 23.46 14.66 12.71
CA MET A 1 22.46 13.61 13.03
C MET A 1 21.48 13.36 11.88
N TRP A 2 21.10 14.38 11.10
CA TRP A 2 20.21 14.25 9.94
C TRP A 2 20.65 13.20 8.90
N ASN A 3 21.95 13.09 8.63
CA ASN A 3 22.50 12.11 7.67
C ASN A 3 22.33 10.65 8.12
N MET A 4 22.28 10.37 9.42
CA MET A 4 22.00 9.03 9.94
C MET A 4 20.55 8.62 9.71
N VAL A 5 19.61 9.57 9.86
CA VAL A 5 18.18 9.33 9.64
C VAL A 5 17.91 9.01 8.18
N LEU A 6 18.53 9.75 7.26
CA LEU A 6 18.42 9.48 5.82
C LEU A 6 19.03 8.13 5.43
N SER A 7 20.09 7.70 6.11
CA SER A 7 20.71 6.39 5.87
C SER A 7 19.89 5.20 6.41
N TYR A 8 18.90 5.47 7.26
CA TYR A 8 17.98 4.45 7.80
C TYR A 8 16.74 4.26 6.91
N LEU A 9 16.52 5.18 5.96
CA LEU A 9 15.44 5.02 5.00
C LEU A 9 15.80 3.85 4.08
N PRO A 10 14.94 2.83 3.99
CA PRO A 10 15.18 1.72 3.10
C PRO A 10 15.26 2.23 1.66
N ASP A 11 16.06 1.54 0.84
CA ASP A 11 16.15 1.83 -0.58
C ASP A 11 14.77 2.08 -1.19
N TRP A 12 14.69 3.05 -2.10
CA TRP A 12 13.44 3.44 -2.74
C TRP A 12 12.67 2.23 -3.31
N LYS A 13 13.40 1.21 -3.77
CA LYS A 13 12.86 -0.06 -4.25
C LYS A 13 12.13 -0.86 -3.15
N VAL A 14 12.72 -0.96 -1.95
CA VAL A 14 12.13 -1.67 -0.80
C VAL A 14 10.91 -0.93 -0.27
N PHE A 15 10.97 0.41 -0.23
CA PHE A 15 9.83 1.25 0.12
C PHE A 15 8.64 1.02 -0.84
N MET A 16 8.90 1.07 -2.15
CA MET A 16 7.86 0.82 -3.17
C MET A 16 7.32 -0.60 -3.11
N GLN A 17 8.16 -1.60 -2.81
CA GLN A 17 7.69 -2.98 -2.61
C GLN A 17 6.73 -3.09 -1.43
N GLY A 18 7.06 -2.51 -0.28
CA GLY A 18 6.17 -2.49 0.89
C GLY A 18 4.87 -1.73 0.62
N PHE A 19 4.96 -0.58 -0.07
CA PHE A 19 3.81 0.21 -0.46
C PHE A 19 2.86 -0.58 -1.37
N ILE A 20 3.39 -1.25 -2.40
CA ILE A 20 2.59 -2.10 -3.31
C ILE A 20 1.98 -3.28 -2.54
N ALA A 21 2.76 -3.95 -1.68
CA ALA A 21 2.30 -5.08 -0.88
C ALA A 21 1.14 -4.70 0.07
N PHE A 22 1.08 -3.44 0.52
CA PHE A 22 -0.02 -2.93 1.33
C PHE A 22 -1.20 -2.39 0.50
N MET A 23 -0.92 -1.68 -0.59
CA MET A 23 -1.94 -1.06 -1.45
C MET A 23 -2.75 -2.10 -2.22
N ILE A 24 -2.12 -3.15 -2.77
CA ILE A 24 -2.80 -4.15 -3.60
C ILE A 24 -3.94 -4.85 -2.81
N PRO A 25 -3.71 -5.44 -1.61
CA PRO A 25 -4.78 -6.08 -0.84
C PRO A 25 -5.90 -5.11 -0.44
N TYR A 26 -5.56 -3.87 -0.11
CA TYR A 26 -6.54 -2.85 0.27
C TYR A 26 -7.42 -2.47 -0.92
N MET A 27 -6.83 -2.23 -2.10
CA MET A 27 -7.56 -1.92 -3.32
C MET A 27 -8.49 -3.07 -3.71
N ILE A 28 -8.00 -4.31 -3.69
CA ILE A 28 -8.82 -5.49 -3.97
C ILE A 28 -9.99 -5.59 -2.98
N SER A 29 -9.72 -5.47 -1.68
CA SER A 29 -10.76 -5.53 -0.65
C SER A 29 -11.83 -4.46 -0.83
N ARG A 30 -11.42 -3.24 -1.22
CA ARG A 30 -12.33 -2.12 -1.47
C ARG A 30 -13.16 -2.34 -2.75
N LEU A 31 -12.55 -2.85 -3.82
CA LEU A 31 -13.25 -3.19 -5.06
C LEU A 31 -14.28 -4.29 -4.83
N PHE A 32 -13.93 -5.34 -4.09
CA PHE A 32 -14.86 -6.41 -3.74
C PHE A 32 -16.03 -5.91 -2.89
N LYS A 33 -15.77 -5.07 -1.87
CA LYS A 33 -16.84 -4.43 -1.10
C LYS A 33 -17.75 -3.57 -1.98
N TRP A 34 -17.18 -2.82 -2.91
CA TRP A 34 -17.93 -1.96 -3.82
C TRP A 34 -18.83 -2.79 -4.76
N ILE A 35 -18.29 -3.86 -5.37
CA ILE A 35 -19.06 -4.78 -6.21
C ILE A 35 -20.17 -5.48 -5.42
N HIS A 36 -19.90 -5.86 -4.17
CA HIS A 36 -20.89 -6.51 -3.30
C HIS A 36 -22.05 -5.57 -2.96
N ASN A 37 -21.78 -4.34 -2.53
CA ASN A 37 -22.82 -3.36 -2.22
C ASN A 37 -23.60 -2.94 -3.47
N SER A 38 -22.94 -2.83 -4.63
CA SER A 38 -23.60 -2.47 -5.90
C SER A 38 -24.54 -3.55 -6.44
N LYS A 39 -24.60 -4.74 -5.82
CA LYS A 39 -25.45 -5.86 -6.22
C LYS A 39 -26.71 -6.01 -5.36
N GLU A 40 -26.84 -5.20 -4.31
CA GLU A 40 -28.00 -5.17 -3.40
C GLU A 40 -28.99 -4.03 -3.70
N ASP A 41 -28.74 -3.25 -4.76
CA ASP A 41 -29.67 -2.26 -5.34
C ASP A 41 -30.38 -2.80 -6.60
#